data_AF-A0A2D9M541-F1
#
_entry.id   AF-A0A2D9M541-F1
#
_cell.length_a   1.000
_cell.length_b   1.000
_cell.length_c   1.000
_cell.angle_alpha   90.00
_cell.angle_beta   90.00
_cell.angle_gamma   90.00
#
_symmetry.space_group_name_H-M   'P 1'
#
loop_
_entity.id
_entity.type
_entity.pdbx_description
1 polymer ?
#
loop_
_entity_poly.entity_id
_entity_poly.type
_entity_poly.pdbx_seq_one_letter_code
_entity_poly.pdbx_strand_id
1 'polypeptide(L)'
;MTAYSFRDVESFARQAGFTPELSPLMAAISFAESGGNSRAHNPNASTGDNSYGLMQINMLGAMGPERRAAFGIQSNEELFDPLTNMKAAKKIFDSQGLGAWSVYRSGAYKQFLPGNYTPATDAAAAAATQPSTTSSGQQQPSQQEKKDSDKLRMAGEITGNDGVFDVAIRNLSKLLGR
;
A
#
# COMPACT_ATOMS: atom_id res chain seq x y z
N MET A 1 -6.48 -3.99 28.33
CA MET A 1 -6.37 -2.99 27.25
C MET A 1 -7.59 -3.13 26.36
N THR A 2 -8.16 -2.01 25.94
CA THR A 2 -9.43 -1.99 25.20
C THR A 2 -9.16 -2.17 23.71
N ALA A 3 -9.90 -3.06 23.06
CA ALA A 3 -9.85 -3.22 21.61
C ALA A 3 -10.45 -1.97 20.93
N TYR A 4 -9.95 -1.64 19.73
CA TYR A 4 -10.54 -0.61 18.90
C TYR A 4 -11.89 -1.06 18.35
N SER A 5 -12.82 -0.12 18.19
CA SER A 5 -14.09 -0.43 17.55
C SER A 5 -13.89 -0.67 16.05
N PHE A 6 -14.87 -1.30 15.40
CA PHE A 6 -14.84 -1.51 13.95
C PHE A 6 -14.67 -0.18 13.19
N ARG A 7 -15.36 0.88 13.65
CA ARG A 7 -15.30 2.21 13.02
C ARG A 7 -13.94 2.88 13.19
N ASP A 8 -13.28 2.67 14.32
CA ASP A 8 -11.90 3.16 14.52
C ASP A 8 -10.94 2.47 13.54
N VAL A 9 -11.06 1.14 13.40
CA VAL A 9 -10.22 0.37 12.47
C VAL A 9 -10.49 0.74 11.01
N GLU A 10 -11.76 0.94 10.63
CA GLU A 10 -12.13 1.46 9.31
C GLU A 10 -11.51 2.85 9.07
N SER A 11 -11.50 3.73 10.08
CA SER A 11 -10.87 5.05 10.00
C SER A 11 -9.36 4.93 9.76
N PHE A 12 -8.67 4.01 10.45
CA PHE A 12 -7.25 3.75 10.19
C PHE A 12 -7.01 3.24 8.76
N ALA A 13 -7.91 2.40 8.22
CA ALA A 13 -7.80 1.93 6.84
C ALA A 13 -7.89 3.10 5.84
N ARG A 14 -8.85 4.02 6.04
CA ARG A 14 -8.97 5.24 5.23
C ARG A 14 -7.71 6.10 5.32
N GLN A 15 -7.21 6.33 6.52
CA GLN A 15 -5.99 7.12 6.76
C GLN A 15 -4.72 6.45 6.18
N ALA A 16 -4.68 5.13 6.11
CA ALA A 16 -3.61 4.37 5.46
C ALA A 16 -3.69 4.41 3.92
N GLY A 17 -4.76 4.94 3.35
CA GLY A 17 -4.94 5.10 1.90
C GLY A 17 -5.76 4.00 1.23
N PHE A 18 -6.49 3.16 1.98
CA PHE A 18 -7.51 2.31 1.39
C PHE A 18 -8.71 3.15 0.93
N THR A 19 -9.33 2.76 -0.18
CA THR A 19 -10.51 3.47 -0.69
C THR A 19 -11.70 3.35 0.27
N PRO A 20 -12.72 4.23 0.18
CA PRO A 20 -13.93 4.12 0.97
C PRO A 20 -14.63 2.77 0.89
N GLU A 21 -14.55 2.09 -0.26
CA GLU A 21 -15.18 0.80 -0.52
C GLU A 21 -14.37 -0.36 0.07
N LEU A 22 -13.03 -0.26 0.06
CA LEU A 22 -12.14 -1.28 0.65
C LEU A 22 -11.96 -1.12 2.16
N SER A 23 -12.15 0.07 2.71
CA SER A 23 -11.89 0.33 4.13
C SER A 23 -12.73 -0.54 5.08
N PRO A 24 -14.05 -0.73 4.88
CA PRO A 24 -14.84 -1.65 5.70
C PRO A 24 -14.39 -3.11 5.56
N LEU A 25 -13.91 -3.51 4.38
CA LEU A 25 -13.38 -4.85 4.16
C LEU A 25 -12.09 -5.08 4.96
N MET A 26 -11.16 -4.12 4.92
CA MET A 26 -9.92 -4.19 5.69
C MET A 26 -10.19 -4.20 7.20
N ALA A 27 -11.19 -3.45 7.67
CA ALA A 27 -11.62 -3.51 9.06
C ALA A 27 -12.19 -4.89 9.44
N ALA A 28 -12.99 -5.51 8.58
CA ALA A 28 -13.51 -6.86 8.81
C ALA A 28 -12.39 -7.92 8.84
N ILE A 29 -11.38 -7.81 7.96
CA ILE A 29 -10.18 -8.66 8.00
C ILE A 29 -9.43 -8.46 9.31
N SER A 30 -9.19 -7.20 9.73
CA SER A 30 -8.53 -6.90 11.00
C SER A 30 -9.24 -7.51 12.21
N PHE A 31 -10.57 -7.47 12.24
CA PHE A 31 -11.37 -8.08 13.30
C PHE A 31 -11.27 -9.60 13.31
N ALA A 32 -11.20 -10.24 12.14
CA ALA A 32 -10.96 -11.68 12.06
C ALA A 32 -9.53 -12.07 12.47
N GLU A 33 -8.53 -11.22 12.20
CA GLU A 33 -7.13 -11.47 12.57
C GLU A 33 -6.85 -11.23 14.07
N SER A 34 -7.42 -10.16 14.66
CA SER A 34 -7.00 -9.66 15.97
C SER A 34 -8.14 -9.30 16.93
N GLY A 35 -9.40 -9.35 16.48
CA GLY A 35 -10.54 -8.86 17.24
C GLY A 35 -10.48 -7.35 17.55
N GLY A 36 -9.76 -6.56 16.73
CA GLY A 36 -9.55 -5.13 16.97
C GLY A 36 -8.47 -4.81 18.02
N ASN A 37 -7.71 -5.81 18.47
CA ASN A 37 -6.63 -5.62 19.43
C ASN A 37 -5.33 -5.19 18.72
N SER A 38 -4.99 -3.89 18.79
CA SER A 38 -3.76 -3.37 18.16
C SER A 38 -2.47 -3.93 18.78
N ARG A 39 -2.55 -4.58 19.95
CA ARG A 39 -1.41 -5.21 20.61
C ARG A 39 -1.42 -6.74 20.49
N ALA A 40 -2.25 -7.29 19.60
CA ALA A 40 -2.20 -8.71 19.28
C ALA A 40 -0.79 -9.09 18.78
N HIS A 41 -0.20 -10.14 19.35
CA HIS A 41 1.10 -10.66 18.94
C HIS A 41 1.03 -12.19 18.96
N ASN A 42 1.32 -12.80 17.82
CA ASN A 42 1.50 -14.24 17.71
C ASN A 42 2.99 -14.55 17.48
N PRO A 43 3.74 -14.96 18.52
CA PRO A 43 5.17 -15.24 18.43
C PRO A 43 5.49 -16.69 18.01
N ASN A 44 4.50 -17.47 17.57
CA ASN A 44 4.69 -18.90 17.36
C ASN A 44 5.43 -19.24 16.05
N ALA A 45 6.76 -19.22 16.11
CA ALA A 45 7.61 -19.56 14.96
C ALA A 45 7.36 -20.99 14.41
N SER A 46 6.85 -21.92 15.23
CA SER A 46 6.57 -23.30 14.79
C SER A 46 5.40 -23.39 13.80
N THR A 47 4.48 -22.42 13.84
CA THR A 47 3.39 -22.27 12.86
C THR A 47 3.73 -21.29 11.74
N GLY A 48 4.98 -20.80 11.72
CA GLY A 48 5.42 -19.80 10.76
C GLY A 48 5.07 -18.36 11.14
N ASP A 49 4.72 -18.09 12.40
CA ASP A 49 4.25 -16.78 12.85
C ASP A 49 5.27 -16.02 13.70
N ASN A 50 5.42 -14.75 13.38
CA ASN A 50 5.80 -13.71 14.32
C ASN A 50 5.00 -12.45 13.96
N SER A 51 3.70 -12.47 14.25
CA SER A 51 2.71 -11.59 13.62
C SER A 51 2.20 -10.51 14.58
N TYR A 52 2.16 -9.25 14.12
CA TYR A 52 1.93 -8.08 14.98
C TYR A 52 0.69 -7.27 14.61
N GLY A 53 -0.01 -6.81 15.63
CA GLY A 53 -1.04 -5.78 15.59
C GLY A 53 -2.32 -6.17 14.88
N LEU A 54 -3.07 -5.13 14.50
CA LEU A 54 -4.43 -5.20 13.96
C LEU A 54 -4.57 -6.13 12.75
N MET A 55 -3.58 -6.15 11.88
CA MET A 55 -3.57 -6.88 10.61
C MET A 55 -2.68 -8.13 10.64
N GLN A 56 -2.18 -8.50 11.83
CA GLN A 56 -1.28 -9.64 12.04
C GLN A 56 -0.14 -9.71 11.02
N ILE A 57 0.63 -8.62 10.95
CA ILE A 57 1.75 -8.50 10.02
C ILE A 57 2.90 -9.40 10.47
N ASN A 58 3.13 -10.48 9.72
CA ASN A 58 4.20 -11.44 10.01
C ASN A 58 5.62 -10.84 9.80
N MET A 59 6.47 -10.94 10.80
CA MET A 59 7.85 -10.43 10.81
C MET A 59 8.87 -11.56 11.08
N LEU A 60 8.50 -12.82 10.83
CA LEU A 60 9.34 -13.98 11.12
C LEU A 60 10.58 -14.03 10.22
N GLY A 61 11.75 -14.29 10.82
CA GLY A 61 13.00 -14.53 10.10
C GLY A 61 13.40 -13.35 9.20
N ALA A 62 13.78 -13.66 7.95
CA ALA A 62 14.22 -12.67 6.97
C ALA A 62 13.13 -11.63 6.60
N MET A 63 11.85 -11.98 6.76
CA MET A 63 10.75 -11.03 6.51
C MET A 63 10.85 -9.82 7.44
N GLY A 64 11.32 -9.98 8.68
CA GLY A 64 11.42 -8.90 9.65
C GLY A 64 12.25 -7.71 9.13
N PRO A 65 13.57 -7.90 8.89
CA PRO A 65 14.42 -6.85 8.33
C PRO A 65 13.90 -6.26 7.01
N GLU A 66 13.47 -7.10 6.07
CA GLU A 66 12.97 -6.66 4.76
C GLU A 66 11.72 -5.78 4.88
N ARG A 67 10.75 -6.21 5.69
CA ARG A 67 9.51 -5.47 5.95
C ARG A 67 9.76 -4.19 6.72
N ARG A 68 10.67 -4.18 7.70
CA ARG A 68 11.03 -2.93 8.40
C ARG A 68 11.52 -1.86 7.42
N ALA A 69 12.43 -2.24 6.52
CA ALA A 69 12.89 -1.35 5.45
C ALA A 69 11.75 -0.90 4.52
N ALA A 70 10.90 -1.84 4.08
CA ALA A 70 9.78 -1.53 3.18
C ALA A 70 8.69 -0.65 3.81
N PHE A 71 8.43 -0.81 5.11
CA PHE A 71 7.41 -0.09 5.85
C PHE A 71 7.93 1.24 6.42
N GLY A 72 9.26 1.42 6.49
CA GLY A 72 9.88 2.62 7.05
C GLY A 72 9.83 2.66 8.57
N ILE A 73 9.86 1.50 9.23
CA ILE A 73 9.85 1.35 10.70
C ILE A 73 11.21 0.83 11.19
N GLN A 74 11.58 1.18 12.41
CA GLN A 74 12.86 0.82 13.03
C GLN A 74 12.77 -0.47 13.85
N SER A 75 11.59 -0.76 14.43
CA SER A 75 11.35 -1.98 15.20
C SER A 75 10.03 -2.67 14.82
N ASN A 76 9.87 -3.93 15.24
CA ASN A 76 8.60 -4.65 15.00
C ASN A 76 7.48 -4.08 15.89
N GLU A 77 7.84 -3.56 17.07
CA GLU A 77 6.91 -3.05 18.07
C GLU A 77 6.16 -1.80 17.59
N GLU A 78 6.70 -1.08 16.61
CA GLU A 78 5.99 0.02 15.93
C GLU A 78 4.71 -0.47 15.23
N LEU A 79 4.62 -1.76 14.88
CA LEU A 79 3.39 -2.36 14.34
C LEU A 79 2.27 -2.51 15.38
N PHE A 80 2.50 -2.17 16.65
CA PHE A 80 1.43 -2.04 17.65
C PHE A 80 0.71 -0.68 17.59
N ASP A 81 1.30 0.32 16.92
CA ASP A 81 0.58 1.53 16.54
C ASP A 81 -0.43 1.18 15.43
N PRO A 82 -1.73 1.41 15.64
CA PRO A 82 -2.76 0.92 14.73
C PRO A 82 -2.67 1.54 13.32
N LEU A 83 -2.30 2.81 13.21
CA LEU A 83 -2.16 3.46 11.90
C LEU A 83 -0.91 2.96 11.16
N THR A 84 0.21 2.80 11.87
CA THR A 84 1.45 2.23 11.32
C THR A 84 1.23 0.80 10.82
N ASN A 85 0.54 -0.03 11.62
CA ASN A 85 0.14 -1.38 11.23
C ASN A 85 -0.71 -1.40 9.95
N MET A 86 -1.68 -0.49 9.86
CA MET A 86 -2.57 -0.41 8.71
C MET A 86 -1.86 0.12 7.45
N LYS A 87 -0.89 1.03 7.58
CA LYS A 87 -0.01 1.46 6.48
C LYS A 87 0.89 0.32 5.98
N ALA A 88 1.41 -0.50 6.88
CA ALA A 88 2.12 -1.73 6.50
C ALA A 88 1.20 -2.69 5.73
N ALA A 89 -0.04 -2.87 6.21
CA ALA A 89 -1.04 -3.67 5.51
C ALA A 89 -1.37 -3.13 4.11
N LYS A 90 -1.45 -1.81 3.93
CA LYS A 90 -1.64 -1.19 2.60
C LYS A 90 -0.53 -1.58 1.63
N LYS A 91 0.74 -1.52 2.06
CA LYS A 91 1.88 -1.93 1.23
C LYS A 91 1.83 -3.42 0.86
N ILE A 92 1.39 -4.29 1.77
CA ILE A 92 1.18 -5.71 1.48
C ILE A 92 0.04 -5.89 0.48
N PHE A 93 -1.09 -5.22 0.70
CA PHE A 93 -2.24 -5.26 -0.19
C PHE A 93 -1.86 -4.81 -1.60
N ASP A 94 -1.09 -3.74 -1.75
CA ASP A 94 -0.68 -3.23 -3.07
C ASP A 94 0.19 -4.20 -3.86
N SER A 95 0.90 -5.11 -3.17
CA SER A 95 1.79 -6.09 -3.80
C SER A 95 1.18 -7.48 -3.95
N GLN A 96 0.28 -7.89 -3.05
CA GLN A 96 -0.24 -9.27 -2.95
C GLN A 96 -1.77 -9.36 -3.03
N GLY A 97 -2.47 -8.22 -2.94
CA GLY A 97 -3.92 -8.15 -2.84
C GLY A 97 -4.46 -8.75 -1.53
N LEU A 98 -5.78 -8.95 -1.49
CA LEU A 98 -6.51 -9.50 -0.33
C LEU A 98 -6.11 -10.95 0.01
N GLY A 99 -5.55 -11.67 -0.95
CA GLY A 99 -5.11 -13.06 -0.78
C GLY A 99 -3.99 -13.25 0.25
N ALA A 100 -3.31 -12.16 0.65
CA ALA A 100 -2.27 -12.19 1.69
C ALA A 100 -2.80 -12.63 3.07
N TRP A 101 -4.09 -12.45 3.34
CA TRP A 101 -4.71 -12.82 4.62
C TRP A 101 -5.47 -14.14 4.50
N SER A 102 -5.17 -15.09 5.39
CA SER A 102 -5.86 -16.39 5.40
C SER A 102 -7.33 -16.27 5.77
N VAL A 103 -7.68 -15.33 6.67
CA VAL A 103 -9.06 -15.04 7.07
C VAL A 103 -9.91 -14.49 5.93
N TYR A 104 -9.28 -13.84 4.93
CA TYR A 104 -9.95 -13.44 3.70
C TYR A 104 -10.27 -14.67 2.84
N ARG A 105 -9.25 -15.50 2.58
CA ARG A 105 -9.38 -16.71 1.76
C ARG A 105 -10.39 -17.71 2.33
N SER A 106 -10.45 -17.86 3.66
CA SER A 106 -11.42 -18.75 4.32
C SER A 106 -12.83 -18.16 4.41
N GLY A 107 -12.97 -16.85 4.21
CA GLY A 107 -14.24 -16.14 4.42
C GLY A 107 -14.57 -15.83 5.88
N ALA A 108 -13.67 -16.12 6.83
CA ALA A 108 -13.89 -15.85 8.26
C ALA A 108 -14.18 -14.36 8.54
N TYR A 109 -13.66 -13.45 7.72
CA TYR A 109 -13.92 -12.00 7.81
C TYR A 109 -15.40 -11.62 7.60
N LYS A 110 -16.18 -12.44 6.88
CA LYS A 110 -17.55 -12.07 6.45
C LYS A 110 -18.49 -11.81 7.62
N GLN A 111 -18.30 -12.49 8.75
CA GLN A 111 -19.11 -12.27 9.95
C GLN A 111 -18.93 -10.88 10.57
N PHE A 112 -17.84 -10.19 10.24
CA PHE A 112 -17.54 -8.85 10.73
C PHE A 112 -17.92 -7.75 9.74
N LEU A 113 -18.39 -8.09 8.53
CA LEU A 113 -18.85 -7.09 7.59
C LEU A 113 -20.12 -6.39 8.11
N PRO A 114 -20.24 -5.07 7.96
CA PRO A 114 -21.48 -4.39 8.29
C PRO A 114 -22.60 -4.85 7.35
N GLY A 115 -23.84 -4.92 7.86
CA GLY A 115 -24.98 -5.47 7.11
C GLY A 115 -25.32 -4.74 5.80
N ASN A 116 -24.84 -3.51 5.62
CA ASN A 116 -25.00 -2.71 4.41
C ASN A 116 -23.71 -2.64 3.55
N TYR A 117 -22.76 -3.56 3.76
CA TYR A 117 -21.53 -3.59 2.97
C TYR A 117 -21.83 -3.93 1.51
N THR A 118 -21.53 -2.99 0.62
CA THR A 118 -21.49 -3.23 -0.83
C THR A 118 -20.04 -3.41 -1.25
N PRO A 119 -19.64 -4.60 -1.73
CA PRO A 119 -18.30 -4.80 -2.25
C PRO A 119 -18.01 -3.80 -3.36
N ALA A 120 -16.78 -3.27 -3.39
CA ALA A 120 -16.25 -2.71 -4.62
C ALA A 120 -16.39 -3.79 -5.69
N THR A 121 -17.02 -3.49 -6.83
CA THR A 121 -17.06 -4.43 -7.95
C THR A 121 -15.61 -4.82 -8.30
N ASP A 122 -15.38 -6.07 -8.71
CA ASP A 122 -14.02 -6.64 -8.87
C ASP A 122 -13.09 -5.79 -9.76
N ALA A 123 -13.66 -4.94 -10.64
CA ALA A 123 -12.94 -3.96 -11.43
C ALA A 123 -12.25 -2.86 -10.61
N ALA A 124 -12.81 -2.43 -9.48
CA ALA A 124 -12.22 -1.37 -8.64
C ALA A 124 -11.13 -1.92 -7.70
N ALA A 125 -11.26 -3.17 -7.23
CA ALA A 125 -10.21 -3.85 -6.47
C ALA A 125 -9.00 -4.21 -7.36
N ALA A 126 -9.21 -4.48 -8.65
CA ALA A 126 -8.15 -4.71 -9.64
C ALA A 126 -7.54 -3.41 -10.21
N ALA A 127 -8.32 -2.33 -10.32
CA ALA A 127 -7.84 -1.03 -10.82
C ALA A 127 -6.96 -0.26 -9.81
N ALA A 128 -7.07 -0.56 -8.51
CA ALA A 128 -6.20 0.00 -7.48
C ALA A 128 -4.74 -0.53 -7.55
N THR A 129 -4.48 -1.55 -8.38
CA THR A 129 -3.17 -2.20 -8.56
C THR A 129 -2.40 -1.69 -9.79
N GLN A 130 -2.91 -0.67 -10.49
CA GLN A 130 -2.25 -0.09 -11.67
C GLN A 130 -1.60 1.26 -11.31
N PRO A 131 -0.28 1.45 -11.51
CA PRO A 131 0.28 2.79 -11.53
C PRO A 131 -0.28 3.51 -12.77
N SER A 132 -1.10 4.53 -12.55
CA SER A 132 -1.68 5.36 -13.60
C SER A 132 -0.57 6.08 -14.37
N THR A 133 -0.21 5.53 -15.52
CA THR A 133 0.54 6.21 -16.58
C THR A 133 -0.43 6.55 -17.70
N THR A 134 -1.05 7.74 -17.62
CA THR A 134 -1.71 8.32 -18.81
C THR A 134 -1.54 9.84 -18.82
N SER A 135 -0.52 10.27 -19.57
CA SER A 135 -0.50 11.54 -20.25
C SER A 135 -1.55 11.54 -21.37
N SER A 136 -2.40 12.58 -21.45
CA SER A 136 -2.54 13.46 -22.63
C SER A 136 -3.85 14.24 -22.61
N GLY A 137 -3.73 15.57 -22.50
CA GLY A 137 -4.36 16.53 -23.41
C GLY A 137 -5.85 16.80 -23.27
N GLN A 138 -6.18 17.95 -22.68
CA GLN A 138 -7.24 18.81 -23.22
C GLN A 138 -6.77 20.26 -23.30
N GLN A 139 -6.66 20.74 -24.54
CA GLN A 139 -6.53 22.13 -24.94
C GLN A 139 -7.85 22.88 -24.65
N GLN A 140 -7.76 24.15 -24.25
CA GLN A 140 -8.87 25.09 -24.36
C GLN A 140 -8.33 26.49 -24.77
N PRO A 141 -9.05 27.26 -25.64
CA PRO A 141 -8.44 28.34 -26.42
C PRO A 141 -8.59 29.77 -25.84
N SER A 142 -7.62 30.60 -26.24
CA SER A 142 -7.63 32.06 -26.50
C SER A 142 -8.22 33.05 -25.48
N GLN A 143 -7.36 33.96 -24.98
CA GLN A 143 -7.62 35.41 -25.03
C GLN A 143 -6.32 36.17 -25.36
N GLN A 144 -6.50 37.22 -26.16
CA GLN A 144 -5.49 38.01 -26.84
C GLN A 144 -5.56 39.43 -26.27
N GLU A 145 -4.51 39.96 -25.62
CA GLU A 145 -4.34 41.42 -25.55
C GLU A 145 -2.89 41.90 -25.36
N LYS A 146 -2.38 42.51 -26.44
CA LYS A 146 -1.53 43.71 -26.62
C LYS A 146 -0.26 43.97 -25.77
N LYS A 147 0.78 44.28 -26.56
CA LYS A 147 1.84 45.30 -26.40
C LYS A 147 2.70 45.23 -25.13
N ASP A 148 3.98 44.89 -25.30
CA ASP A 148 4.98 45.93 -25.53
C ASP A 148 6.23 45.37 -26.21
N SER A 149 6.73 46.16 -27.14
CA SER A 149 7.95 45.94 -27.90
C SER A 149 9.10 46.62 -27.18
N ASP A 150 10.18 45.90 -26.88
CA ASP A 150 11.52 46.36 -27.29
C ASP A 150 12.64 45.34 -26.97
N LYS A 151 13.33 44.98 -28.07
CA LYS A 151 14.78 44.79 -28.22
C LYS A 151 15.60 44.37 -26.99
N LEU A 152 16.21 43.19 -27.06
CA LEU A 152 17.67 43.13 -27.19
C LEU A 152 18.14 41.84 -27.86
N ARG A 153 19.01 42.03 -28.84
CA ARG A 153 19.74 41.01 -29.60
C ARG A 153 20.88 40.52 -28.73
N MET A 154 21.06 39.21 -28.61
CA MET A 154 22.41 38.63 -28.67
C MET A 154 22.37 37.14 -28.95
N ALA A 155 23.09 36.76 -29.99
CA ALA A 155 23.32 35.41 -30.44
C ALA A 155 24.18 34.65 -29.42
N GLY A 156 23.87 33.36 -29.27
CA GLY A 156 24.64 32.40 -28.48
C GLY A 156 24.16 31.00 -28.85
N GLU A 157 24.73 30.50 -29.93
CA GLU A 157 24.49 29.17 -30.48
C GLU A 157 25.36 28.13 -29.72
N ILE A 158 24.93 26.87 -29.75
CA ILE A 158 25.74 25.63 -29.67
C ILE A 158 25.77 24.84 -28.33
N THR A 159 25.03 23.72 -28.34
CA THR A 159 25.28 22.37 -27.73
C THR A 159 25.14 22.18 -26.21
N GLY A 160 24.61 21.07 -25.68
CA GLY A 160 24.23 19.78 -26.27
C GLY A 160 23.27 19.02 -25.34
N ASN A 161 22.56 18.06 -25.93
CA ASN A 161 21.55 17.21 -25.30
C ASN A 161 21.94 15.77 -25.59
N ASP A 162 22.59 15.11 -24.65
CA ASP A 162 22.87 13.67 -24.72
C ASP A 162 23.39 13.18 -23.37
N GLY A 163 22.61 12.35 -22.67
CA GLY A 163 23.01 11.83 -21.35
C GLY A 163 22.13 10.74 -20.72
N VAL A 164 21.45 9.93 -21.54
CA VAL A 164 21.23 8.48 -21.35
C VAL A 164 20.61 7.99 -20.02
N PHE A 165 19.29 7.75 -20.10
CA PHE A 165 18.65 6.60 -19.47
C PHE A 165 19.18 5.31 -20.12
N ASP A 166 19.73 4.35 -19.37
CA ASP A 166 19.33 2.93 -19.48
C ASP A 166 19.98 1.96 -18.47
N VAL A 167 19.10 1.12 -17.90
CA VAL A 167 19.18 -0.34 -17.70
C VAL A 167 20.36 -0.96 -16.93
N ALA A 168 20.01 -1.69 -15.85
CA ALA A 168 20.44 -3.08 -15.67
C ALA A 168 19.54 -3.85 -14.69
N ILE A 169 18.45 -4.44 -15.21
CA ILE A 169 17.90 -5.69 -14.68
C ILE A 169 18.81 -6.82 -15.15
N ARG A 170 19.27 -7.71 -14.25
CA ARG A 170 19.52 -9.11 -14.61
C ARG A 170 19.55 -10.07 -13.42
N ASN A 171 18.77 -11.13 -13.62
CA ASN A 171 18.60 -12.36 -12.84
C ASN A 171 19.91 -13.15 -12.67
N LEU A 172 20.01 -13.90 -11.57
CA LEU A 172 20.65 -15.22 -11.61
C LEU A 172 19.93 -16.22 -10.70
N SER A 173 19.22 -17.15 -11.33
CA SER A 173 18.76 -18.40 -10.75
C SER A 173 19.87 -19.45 -10.79
N LYS A 174 19.76 -20.41 -9.86
CA LYS A 174 20.37 -21.76 -9.80
C LYS A 174 21.75 -21.88 -9.15
N LEU A 175 21.74 -22.44 -7.93
CA LEU A 175 22.75 -23.41 -7.53
C LEU A 175 22.10 -24.49 -6.65
N LEU A 176 21.74 -25.62 -7.28
CA LEU A 176 21.64 -26.93 -6.64
C LEU A 176 22.93 -27.67 -6.99
N GLY A 177 23.56 -28.30 -6.00
CA GLY A 177 24.64 -29.25 -6.25
C GLY A 177 25.59 -29.49 -5.08
N ARG A 178 25.14 -30.25 -4.07
CA ARG A 178 25.73 -31.52 -3.58
C ARG A 178 25.32 -31.80 -2.14
#